data_AF-A0A1G1UYV6-F1
#
_entry.id   AF-A0A1G1UYV6-F1
#
_cell.length_a   1.000
_cell.length_b   1.000
_cell.length_c   1.000
_cell.angle_alpha   90.00
_cell.angle_beta   90.00
_cell.angle_gamma   90.00
#
_symmetry.space_group_name_H-M   'P 1'
#
loop_
_entity.id
_entity.type
_entity.pdbx_description
1 polymer ?
#
loop_
_entity_poly.entity_id
_entity_poly.type
_entity_poly.pdbx_seq_one_letter_code
_entity_poly.pdbx_strand_id
1 'polypeptide(L)'
;MVKCENSACGKELKRAPAQVSPHNYCSHSCAAKVVNSTREKEVKICPNCLGKFTGDKKYCSLKCIPKRESQYSKEVILDTLRKFVKKNKRISTKKGMNKLYRATRELFGTWNNAIKTAGFEPNPVMFAKKHMALDGHKCDSLAERIIDDWLFRRKIPHKRNIPLFPKGKLDEVLDFLIDKPIVKLD
;
A
#
# COMPACT_ATOMS: atom_id res chain seq x y z
N MET A 1 -46.75 -14.48 -3.65
CA MET A 1 -45.55 -13.61 -3.67
C MET A 1 -45.09 -13.47 -2.23
N VAL A 2 -43.79 -13.49 -1.96
CA VAL A 2 -43.23 -13.46 -0.60
C VAL A 2 -42.29 -12.27 -0.47
N LYS A 3 -42.36 -11.51 0.63
CA LYS A 3 -41.45 -10.38 0.85
C LYS A 3 -40.12 -10.85 1.43
N CYS A 4 -39.03 -10.18 1.06
CA CYS A 4 -37.73 -10.42 1.66
C CYS A 4 -37.73 -9.96 3.13
N GLU A 5 -37.24 -10.80 4.04
CA GLU A 5 -37.15 -10.49 5.48
C GLU A 5 -36.10 -9.44 5.85
N ASN A 6 -35.21 -9.09 4.93
CA ASN A 6 -34.29 -7.97 5.13
C ASN A 6 -35.07 -6.65 4.99
N SER A 7 -35.36 -5.99 6.11
CA SER A 7 -36.12 -4.74 6.19
C SER A 7 -35.54 -3.61 5.35
N ALA A 8 -34.22 -3.61 5.11
CA ALA A 8 -33.56 -2.63 4.26
C ALA A 8 -33.66 -2.92 2.74
N CYS A 9 -34.13 -4.10 2.35
CA CYS A 9 -34.21 -4.52 0.94
C CYS A 9 -35.60 -4.29 0.33
N GLY A 10 -36.66 -4.65 1.04
CA GLY A 10 -38.05 -4.43 0.62
C GLY A 10 -38.52 -5.16 -0.65
N LYS A 11 -37.69 -6.01 -1.27
CA LYS A 11 -38.02 -6.71 -2.53
C LYS A 11 -39.05 -7.82 -2.35
N GLU A 12 -39.90 -7.98 -3.36
CA GLU A 12 -40.85 -9.09 -3.47
C GLU A 12 -40.31 -10.24 -4.31
N LEU A 13 -40.59 -11.46 -3.89
CA LEU A 13 -40.10 -12.70 -4.47
C LEU A 13 -41.26 -13.53 -5.03
N LYS A 14 -41.10 -13.97 -6.27
CA LYS A 14 -41.97 -14.97 -6.88
C LYS A 14 -41.32 -16.34 -6.63
N ARG A 15 -41.95 -17.17 -5.81
CA ARG A 15 -41.55 -18.55 -5.49
C ARG A 15 -42.76 -19.45 -5.65
N ALA A 16 -42.56 -20.69 -6.11
CA ALA A 16 -43.62 -21.69 -6.07
C ALA A 16 -44.01 -21.98 -4.61
N PRO A 17 -45.27 -22.37 -4.32
CA PRO A 17 -45.71 -22.65 -2.94
C PRO A 17 -44.79 -23.63 -2.19
N ALA A 18 -44.28 -24.66 -2.88
CA ALA A 18 -43.35 -25.65 -2.31
C ALA A 18 -41.95 -25.10 -1.96
N GLN A 19 -41.58 -23.90 -2.45
CA GLN A 19 -40.27 -23.28 -2.24
C GLN A 19 -40.28 -22.15 -1.19
N VAL A 20 -41.43 -21.92 -0.56
CA VAL A 20 -41.58 -20.95 0.52
C VAL A 20 -41.10 -21.60 1.81
N SER A 21 -40.04 -21.04 2.40
CA SER A 21 -39.46 -21.47 3.67
C SER A 21 -40.03 -20.60 4.82
N PRO A 22 -39.87 -20.98 6.10
CA PRO A 22 -40.10 -20.05 7.21
C PRO A 22 -39.29 -18.75 7.10
N HIS A 23 -38.11 -18.81 6.46
CA HIS A 23 -37.26 -17.66 6.20
C HIS A 23 -37.00 -17.44 4.69
N ASN A 24 -37.33 -16.25 4.17
CA ASN A 24 -37.24 -15.93 2.74
C ASN A 24 -36.40 -14.67 2.47
N TYR A 25 -35.39 -14.83 1.62
CA TYR A 25 -34.48 -13.76 1.23
C TYR A 25 -34.35 -13.65 -0.29
N CYS A 26 -34.17 -12.42 -0.79
CA CYS A 26 -34.03 -12.18 -2.22
C CYS A 26 -32.64 -12.53 -2.78
N SER A 27 -31.64 -12.65 -1.91
CA SER A 27 -30.27 -13.00 -2.26
C SER A 27 -29.54 -13.56 -1.04
N HIS A 28 -28.44 -14.28 -1.29
CA HIS A 28 -27.52 -14.73 -0.24
C HIS A 28 -27.03 -13.55 0.63
N SER A 29 -26.82 -12.38 0.03
CA SER A 29 -26.40 -11.17 0.74
C SER A 29 -27.45 -10.66 1.73
N CYS A 30 -28.74 -10.77 1.40
CA CYS A 30 -29.82 -10.38 2.32
C CYS A 30 -29.94 -11.37 3.48
N ALA A 31 -29.83 -12.67 3.19
CA ALA A 31 -29.79 -13.70 4.23
C ALA A 31 -28.62 -13.46 5.19
N ALA A 32 -27.41 -13.25 4.65
CA ALA A 32 -26.21 -13.00 5.44
C ALA A 32 -26.32 -11.74 6.31
N LYS A 33 -26.91 -10.65 5.81
CA LYS A 33 -27.10 -9.42 6.60
C LYS A 33 -27.99 -9.67 7.83
N VAL A 34 -29.13 -10.33 7.64
CA VAL A 34 -30.07 -10.62 8.73
C VAL A 34 -29.42 -11.59 9.72
N VAL A 35 -28.87 -12.70 9.24
CA VAL A 35 -28.19 -13.70 10.09
C VAL A 35 -27.01 -13.11 10.86
N ASN A 36 -26.16 -12.29 10.22
CA ASN A 36 -25.03 -11.67 10.90
C ASN A 36 -25.45 -10.59 11.91
N SER A 37 -26.64 -9.98 11.74
CA SER A 37 -27.16 -8.99 12.67
C SER A 37 -27.74 -9.61 13.94
N THR A 38 -28.36 -10.79 13.82
CA THR A 38 -28.95 -11.52 14.94
C THR A 38 -27.96 -12.44 15.65
N ARG A 39 -26.80 -12.72 15.03
CA ARG A 39 -25.76 -13.55 15.61
C ARG A 39 -25.17 -12.90 16.87
N GLU A 40 -25.27 -13.61 17.99
CA GLU A 40 -24.57 -13.26 19.23
C GLU A 40 -23.06 -13.25 18.98
N LYS A 41 -22.42 -12.15 19.38
CA LYS A 41 -20.97 -11.99 19.26
C LYS A 41 -20.34 -12.33 20.59
N GLU A 42 -19.41 -13.29 20.57
CA GLU A 42 -18.59 -13.61 21.72
C GLU A 42 -17.79 -12.36 22.14
N VAL A 43 -18.01 -11.93 23.39
CA VAL A 43 -17.29 -10.81 24.00
C VAL A 43 -16.03 -11.35 24.66
N LYS A 44 -14.88 -10.90 24.16
CA LYS A 44 -13.56 -11.25 24.68
C LYS A 44 -13.03 -10.11 25.55
N ILE A 45 -12.22 -10.46 26.54
CA ILE A 45 -11.53 -9.49 27.41
C ILE A 45 -10.11 -9.34 26.89
N CYS A 46 -9.69 -8.10 26.62
CA CYS A 46 -8.34 -7.82 26.17
C CYS A 46 -7.32 -8.16 27.26
N PRO A 47 -6.29 -9.00 26.98
CA PRO A 47 -5.28 -9.35 27.99
C PRO A 47 -4.44 -8.18 28.49
N ASN A 48 -4.44 -7.04 27.79
CA ASN A 48 -3.58 -5.89 28.11
C ASN A 48 -4.35 -4.77 28.85
N CYS A 49 -5.51 -4.36 28.33
CA CYS A 49 -6.29 -3.26 28.94
C CYS A 49 -7.58 -3.71 29.63
N LEU A 50 -7.88 -5.02 29.64
CA LEU A 50 -9.12 -5.60 30.17
C LEU A 50 -10.42 -5.08 29.52
N GLY A 51 -10.30 -4.30 28.45
CA GLY A 51 -11.45 -3.82 27.67
C GLY A 51 -12.17 -4.96 26.96
N LYS A 52 -13.51 -4.92 26.98
CA LYS A 52 -14.39 -5.84 26.27
C LYS A 52 -14.38 -5.53 24.77
N PHE A 53 -14.23 -6.54 23.93
CA PHE A 53 -14.26 -6.39 22.47
C PHE A 53 -14.81 -7.66 21.79
N THR A 54 -15.12 -7.58 20.50
CA THR A 54 -15.65 -8.71 19.71
C THR A 54 -14.74 -9.03 18.53
N GLY A 55 -14.83 -10.27 18.02
CA GLY A 55 -14.11 -10.74 16.83
C GLY A 55 -12.96 -11.71 17.13
N ASP A 56 -12.15 -11.98 16.11
CA ASP A 56 -11.16 -13.07 16.13
C ASP A 56 -9.79 -12.66 16.65
N LYS A 57 -9.57 -11.36 16.87
CA LYS A 57 -8.28 -10.84 17.32
C LYS A 57 -8.05 -11.18 18.80
N LYS A 58 -6.77 -11.32 19.19
CA LYS A 58 -6.37 -11.52 20.59
C LYS A 58 -6.44 -10.23 21.43
N TYR A 59 -6.26 -9.08 20.81
CA TYR A 59 -6.20 -7.78 21.46
C TYR A 59 -7.26 -6.85 20.87
N CYS A 60 -7.84 -5.97 21.70
CA CYS A 60 -8.89 -5.05 21.26
C CYS A 60 -8.42 -3.98 20.26
N SER A 61 -7.13 -3.62 20.28
CA SER A 61 -6.56 -2.58 19.41
C SER A 61 -5.08 -2.80 19.14
N LEU A 62 -4.53 -2.11 18.13
CA LEU A 62 -3.09 -2.12 17.82
C LEU A 62 -2.23 -1.60 18.98
N LYS A 63 -2.76 -0.71 19.82
CA LYS A 63 -2.08 -0.20 21.01
C LYS A 63 -1.91 -1.28 22.08
N CYS A 64 -2.84 -2.22 22.13
CA CYS A 64 -2.82 -3.30 23.11
C CYS A 64 -1.93 -4.49 22.69
N ILE A 65 -1.47 -4.52 21.43
CA ILE A 65 -0.56 -5.55 20.96
C ILE A 65 0.82 -5.28 21.60
N PRO A 66 1.38 -6.24 22.36
CA PRO A 66 2.71 -6.08 22.93
C PRO A 66 3.73 -5.91 21.80
N LYS A 67 4.52 -4.85 21.87
CA LYS A 67 5.61 -4.62 20.93
C LYS A 67 6.68 -5.66 21.22
N ARG A 68 7.09 -6.40 20.18
CA ARG A 68 8.27 -7.27 20.30
C ARG A 68 9.49 -6.37 20.29
N GLU A 69 10.30 -6.46 21.33
CA GLU A 69 11.62 -5.83 21.31
C GLU A 69 12.50 -6.53 20.27
N SER A 70 13.27 -5.73 19.54
CA SER A 70 14.27 -6.26 18.62
C SER A 70 15.35 -6.99 19.42
N GLN A 71 15.76 -8.17 18.96
CA GLN A 71 16.92 -8.88 19.51
C GLN A 71 18.25 -8.13 19.26
N TYR A 72 18.24 -7.10 18.43
CA TYR A 72 19.40 -6.34 18.03
C TYR A 72 19.37 -4.96 18.68
N SER A 73 20.46 -4.57 19.33
CA SER A 73 20.72 -3.20 19.77
C SER A 73 21.27 -2.34 18.62
N LYS A 74 21.33 -1.02 18.83
CA LYS A 74 21.91 -0.08 17.86
C LYS A 74 23.38 -0.41 17.59
N GLU A 75 24.13 -0.71 18.65
CA GLU A 75 25.56 -0.99 18.61
C GLU A 75 25.86 -2.26 17.80
N VAL A 76 25.08 -3.33 18.01
CA VAL A 76 25.22 -4.59 17.27
C VAL A 76 25.03 -4.37 15.76
N ILE A 77 24.05 -3.56 15.36
CA ILE A 77 23.80 -3.25 13.95
C ILE A 77 24.97 -2.48 13.36
N LEU A 78 25.46 -1.44 14.04
CA LEU A 78 26.58 -0.63 13.56
C LEU A 78 27.87 -1.45 13.45
N ASP A 79 28.18 -2.28 14.44
CA ASP A 79 29.32 -3.19 14.39
C ASP A 79 29.21 -4.19 13.25
N THR A 80 28.04 -4.77 13.03
CA THR A 80 27.81 -5.70 11.92
C THR A 80 27.99 -5.03 10.55
N LEU A 81 27.53 -3.77 10.41
CA LEU A 81 27.75 -2.97 9.19
C LEU A 81 29.24 -2.71 8.97
N ARG A 82 29.97 -2.27 9.99
CA ARG A 82 31.42 -2.03 9.91
C ARG A 82 32.19 -3.30 9.54
N LYS A 83 31.87 -4.43 10.17
CA LYS A 83 32.44 -5.75 9.83
C LYS A 83 32.15 -6.15 8.39
N PHE A 84 30.93 -5.90 7.92
CA PHE A 84 30.56 -6.19 6.53
C PHE A 84 31.36 -5.37 5.52
N VAL A 85 31.51 -4.06 5.77
CA VAL A 85 32.28 -3.16 4.89
C VAL A 85 33.76 -3.56 4.89
N LYS A 86 34.33 -3.85 6.06
CA LYS A 86 35.73 -4.33 6.19
C LYS A 86 35.96 -5.61 5.40
N LYS A 87 35.01 -6.55 5.42
CA LYS A 87 35.11 -7.85 4.73
C LYS A 87 34.93 -7.72 3.21
N ASN A 88 33.93 -6.99 2.76
CA ASN A 88 33.51 -7.00 1.35
C ASN A 88 33.98 -5.78 0.56
N LYS A 89 34.62 -4.80 1.22
CA LYS A 89 35.04 -3.51 0.64
C LYS A 89 33.90 -2.77 -0.08
N ARG A 90 32.66 -3.04 0.32
CA ARG A 90 31.43 -2.45 -0.22
C ARG A 90 30.37 -2.33 0.85
N ILE A 91 29.41 -1.46 0.60
CA ILE A 91 28.28 -1.24 1.50
C ILE A 91 27.20 -2.29 1.21
N SER A 92 26.57 -2.79 2.27
CA SER A 92 25.49 -3.74 2.14
C SER A 92 24.23 -3.04 1.61
N THR A 93 23.55 -3.71 0.68
CA THR A 93 22.18 -3.33 0.32
C THR A 93 21.22 -3.91 1.35
N LYS A 94 20.01 -3.32 1.47
CA LYS A 94 18.94 -3.85 2.35
C LYS A 94 18.68 -5.34 2.11
N LYS A 95 18.76 -5.78 0.84
CA LYS A 95 18.55 -7.19 0.44
C LYS A 95 19.68 -8.09 0.94
N GLY A 96 20.92 -7.61 0.93
CA GLY A 96 22.08 -8.38 1.40
C GLY A 96 22.07 -8.67 2.90
N MET A 97 21.30 -7.92 3.70
CA MET A 97 21.22 -8.08 5.16
C MET A 97 19.76 -8.05 5.65
N ASN A 98 18.88 -8.77 4.96
CA ASN A 98 17.43 -8.75 5.24
C ASN A 98 17.08 -9.08 6.70
N LYS A 99 17.85 -9.96 7.36
CA LYS A 99 17.65 -10.33 8.77
C LYS A 99 17.72 -9.11 9.72
N LEU A 100 18.59 -8.14 9.41
CA LEU A 100 18.78 -6.93 10.22
C LEU A 100 17.86 -5.79 9.80
N TYR A 101 17.23 -5.87 8.63
CA TYR A 101 16.51 -4.74 8.03
C TYR A 101 15.36 -4.25 8.92
N ARG A 102 14.57 -5.16 9.51
CA ARG A 102 13.46 -4.79 10.40
C ARG A 102 13.95 -4.05 11.64
N ALA A 103 14.92 -4.62 12.35
CA ALA A 103 15.54 -4.01 13.52
C ALA A 103 16.16 -2.63 13.19
N THR A 104 16.84 -2.56 12.05
CA THR A 104 17.47 -1.31 11.57
C THR A 104 16.44 -0.23 11.30
N ARG A 105 15.31 -0.60 10.68
CA ARG A 105 14.19 0.33 10.42
C ARG A 105 13.57 0.84 11.72
N GLU A 106 13.38 -0.04 12.71
CA GLU A 106 12.80 0.33 14.01
C GLU A 106 13.74 1.26 14.81
N LEU A 107 15.06 1.08 14.72
CA LEU A 107 16.04 1.82 15.52
C LEU A 107 16.60 3.09 14.86
N PHE A 108 16.76 3.11 13.53
CA PHE A 108 17.39 4.20 12.77
C PHE A 108 16.44 4.83 11.72
N GLY A 109 15.23 4.30 11.57
CA GLY A 109 14.24 4.76 10.59
C GLY A 109 14.47 4.22 9.18
N THR A 110 15.67 4.39 8.61
CA THR A 110 16.01 3.87 7.27
C THR A 110 17.36 3.14 7.26
N TRP A 111 17.55 2.24 6.29
CA TRP A 111 18.84 1.55 6.09
C TRP A 111 19.97 2.53 5.79
N ASN A 112 19.70 3.56 4.99
CA ASN A 112 20.68 4.59 4.65
C ASN A 112 21.04 5.45 5.87
N ASN A 113 20.11 5.70 6.80
CA ASN A 113 20.44 6.38 8.06
C ASN A 113 21.40 5.54 8.89
N ALA A 114 21.18 4.23 9.00
CA ALA A 114 22.10 3.36 9.73
C ALA A 114 23.51 3.31 9.11
N ILE A 115 23.61 3.30 7.77
CA ILE A 115 24.89 3.40 7.05
C ILE A 115 25.59 4.73 7.36
N LYS A 116 24.86 5.85 7.30
CA LYS A 116 25.39 7.18 7.68
C LYS A 116 25.89 7.21 9.12
N THR A 117 25.09 6.69 10.06
CA THR A 117 25.49 6.61 11.48
C THR A 117 26.70 5.69 11.70
N ALA A 118 26.88 4.68 10.85
CA ALA A 118 28.06 3.82 10.88
C ALA A 118 29.34 4.51 10.34
N GLY A 119 29.21 5.72 9.76
CA GLY A 119 30.32 6.51 9.22
C GLY A 119 30.60 6.26 7.74
N PHE A 120 29.62 5.73 6.98
CA PHE A 120 29.79 5.42 5.56
C PHE A 120 28.82 6.20 4.67
N GLU A 121 29.20 6.40 3.41
CA GLU A 121 28.34 7.02 2.41
C GLU A 121 27.17 6.10 2.02
N PRO A 122 25.90 6.53 2.12
CA PRO A 122 24.76 5.66 1.85
C PRO A 122 24.69 5.23 0.37
N ASN A 123 24.03 4.10 0.12
CA ASN A 123 23.74 3.70 -1.27
C ASN A 123 22.86 4.75 -1.95
N PRO A 124 23.10 5.07 -3.23
CA PRO A 124 22.26 5.98 -3.98
C PRO A 124 20.83 5.45 -4.01
N VAL A 125 19.88 6.33 -3.69
CA VAL A 125 18.46 6.00 -3.82
C VAL A 125 18.10 6.12 -5.29
N MET A 126 17.55 5.07 -5.88
CA MET A 126 17.04 5.12 -7.26
C MET A 126 16.04 6.28 -7.36
N PHE A 127 16.17 7.09 -8.42
CA PHE A 127 15.32 8.27 -8.68
C PHE A 127 15.50 9.47 -7.72
N ALA A 128 16.55 9.50 -6.89
CA ALA A 128 16.83 10.69 -6.05
C ALA A 128 17.23 11.92 -6.86
N LYS A 129 17.89 11.71 -8.01
CA LYS A 129 18.26 12.79 -8.91
C LYS A 129 17.09 13.04 -9.86
N LYS A 130 16.49 14.23 -9.77
CA LYS A 130 15.54 14.71 -10.77
C LYS A 130 16.31 15.13 -12.01
N HIS A 131 15.70 14.88 -13.16
CA HIS A 131 16.24 15.26 -14.45
C HIS A 131 15.52 16.51 -14.97
N MET A 132 16.23 17.41 -15.62
CA MET A 132 15.62 18.56 -16.30
C MET A 132 15.56 18.26 -17.79
N ALA A 133 14.37 18.39 -18.38
CA ALA A 133 14.17 18.32 -19.83
C ALA A 133 14.52 19.65 -20.51
N LEU A 134 14.64 19.62 -21.84
CA LEU A 134 15.01 20.77 -22.66
C LEU A 134 13.97 21.91 -22.61
N ASP A 135 12.71 21.58 -22.37
CA ASP A 135 11.63 22.55 -22.20
C ASP A 135 11.53 23.14 -20.78
N GLY A 136 12.40 22.68 -19.87
CA GLY A 136 12.45 23.11 -18.48
C GLY A 136 11.61 22.27 -17.51
N HIS A 137 10.97 21.19 -17.96
CA HIS A 137 10.22 20.32 -17.06
C HIS A 137 11.14 19.48 -16.16
N LYS A 138 10.66 19.24 -14.93
CA LYS A 138 11.29 18.31 -13.97
C LYS A 138 10.76 16.89 -14.21
N CYS A 139 11.66 15.96 -14.51
CA CYS A 139 11.37 14.56 -14.74
C CYS A 139 11.85 13.71 -13.55
N ASP A 140 11.06 12.71 -13.20
CA ASP A 140 11.31 11.81 -12.07
C ASP A 140 12.26 10.68 -12.46
N SER A 141 12.34 10.39 -13.76
CA SER A 141 13.25 9.41 -14.35
C SER A 141 14.01 9.97 -15.55
N LEU A 142 15.14 9.33 -15.87
CA LEU A 142 15.89 9.61 -17.11
C LEU A 142 15.05 9.30 -18.36
N ALA A 143 14.22 8.25 -18.29
CA ALA A 143 13.36 7.85 -19.39
C ALA A 143 12.32 8.92 -19.72
N GLU A 144 11.67 9.50 -18.71
CA GLU A 144 10.79 10.66 -18.89
C GLU A 144 11.52 11.82 -19.55
N ARG A 145 12.73 12.16 -19.09
CA ARG A 145 13.51 13.23 -19.74
C ARG A 145 13.75 12.94 -21.22
N ILE A 146 14.13 11.70 -21.55
CA ILE A 146 14.39 11.30 -22.94
C ILE A 146 13.12 11.43 -23.80
N ILE A 147 11.97 11.01 -23.29
CA ILE A 147 10.67 11.10 -23.98
C ILE A 147 10.27 12.57 -24.17
N ASP A 148 10.38 13.38 -23.12
CA ASP A 148 10.10 14.82 -23.13
C ASP A 148 10.99 15.57 -24.15
N ASP A 149 12.31 15.37 -24.06
CA ASP A 149 13.29 15.93 -24.99
C ASP A 149 12.97 15.55 -26.44
N TRP A 150 12.52 14.31 -26.68
CA TRP A 150 12.13 13.84 -28.00
C TRP A 150 10.86 14.53 -28.52
N LEU A 151 9.84 14.67 -27.68
CA LEU A 151 8.59 15.37 -28.01
C LEU A 151 8.86 16.86 -28.30
N PHE A 152 9.65 17.50 -27.45
CA PHE A 152 10.04 18.90 -27.59
C PHE A 152 10.82 19.16 -28.89
N ARG A 153 11.83 18.33 -29.20
CA ARG A 153 12.62 18.46 -30.44
C ARG A 153 11.77 18.32 -31.71
N ARG A 154 10.70 17.52 -31.66
CA ARG A 154 9.76 17.34 -32.76
C ARG A 154 8.63 18.37 -32.77
N LYS A 155 8.64 19.33 -31.84
CA LYS A 155 7.60 20.34 -31.66
C LYS A 155 6.20 19.71 -31.49
N ILE A 156 6.15 18.53 -30.86
CA ILE A 156 4.90 17.84 -30.55
C ILE A 156 4.38 18.41 -29.23
N PRO A 157 3.22 19.09 -29.23
CA PRO A 157 2.64 19.60 -27.99
C PRO A 157 2.23 18.43 -27.12
N HIS A 158 2.72 18.42 -25.89
CA HIS A 158 2.43 17.40 -24.91
C HIS A 158 2.24 18.03 -23.54
N LYS A 159 1.45 17.37 -22.70
CA LYS A 159 1.17 17.76 -21.31
C LYS A 159 1.65 16.66 -20.38
N ARG A 160 2.05 17.00 -19.16
CA ARG A 160 2.60 16.06 -18.18
C ARG A 160 1.80 16.03 -16.88
N ASN A 161 1.97 14.95 -16.13
CA ASN A 161 1.40 14.75 -14.80
C ASN A 161 -0.12 14.98 -14.74
N ILE A 162 -0.86 14.36 -15.66
CA ILE A 162 -2.31 14.58 -15.77
C ILE A 162 -3.07 13.53 -14.98
N PRO A 163 -3.92 13.91 -14.01
CA PRO A 163 -4.73 12.96 -13.27
C PRO A 163 -5.73 12.28 -14.20
N LEU A 164 -5.76 10.93 -14.19
CA LEU A 164 -6.67 10.13 -15.01
C LEU A 164 -8.11 10.16 -14.49
N PHE A 165 -8.29 10.37 -13.19
CA PHE A 165 -9.60 10.33 -12.55
C PHE A 165 -9.90 11.63 -11.78
N PRO A 166 -11.19 12.01 -11.66
CA PRO A 166 -11.62 13.02 -10.70
C PRO A 166 -11.18 12.61 -9.29
N LYS A 167 -10.81 13.61 -8.47
CA LYS A 167 -10.31 13.42 -7.10
C LYS A 167 -11.18 12.41 -6.33
N GLY A 168 -10.54 11.37 -5.80
CA GLY A 168 -11.15 10.42 -4.87
C GLY A 168 -11.45 9.02 -5.38
N LYS A 169 -11.14 8.69 -6.65
CA LYS A 169 -11.29 7.31 -7.16
C LYS A 169 -9.98 6.53 -7.26
N LEU A 170 -8.88 7.12 -7.72
CA LEU A 170 -7.51 6.55 -7.77
C LEU A 170 -6.52 7.68 -8.13
N ASP A 171 -5.36 7.77 -7.48
CA ASP A 171 -4.31 8.78 -7.76
C ASP A 171 -3.43 8.38 -8.96
N GLU A 172 -4.05 7.86 -10.02
CA GLU A 172 -3.33 7.49 -11.23
C GLU A 172 -3.09 8.75 -12.08
N VAL A 173 -1.81 8.97 -12.42
CA VAL A 173 -1.34 10.14 -13.15
C VAL A 173 -0.69 9.66 -14.44
N LEU A 174 -1.12 10.21 -15.58
CA LEU A 174 -0.46 10.03 -16.86
C LEU A 174 0.84 10.85 -16.88
N ASP A 175 1.94 10.17 -17.21
CA ASP A 175 3.24 10.81 -17.37
C ASP A 175 3.24 11.81 -18.53
N PHE A 176 2.62 11.43 -19.65
CA PHE A 176 2.50 12.23 -20.87
C PHE A 176 1.11 12.08 -21.50
N LEU A 177 0.51 13.19 -21.92
CA LEU A 177 -0.66 13.25 -22.80
C LEU A 177 -0.27 13.99 -24.07
N ILE A 178 -0.52 13.35 -25.20
CA ILE A 178 -0.33 13.93 -26.52
C ILE A 178 -1.71 14.05 -27.16
N ASP A 179 -2.17 15.29 -27.40
CA ASP A 179 -3.54 15.55 -27.86
C ASP A 179 -3.78 15.12 -29.33
N LYS A 180 -2.72 14.84 -30.09
CA LYS A 180 -2.79 14.48 -31.52
C LYS A 180 -2.04 13.18 -31.82
N PRO A 181 -2.57 12.28 -32.66
CA PRO A 181 -1.87 11.07 -33.07
C PRO A 181 -0.56 11.41 -33.77
N ILE A 182 0.52 10.73 -33.37
CA ILE A 182 1.89 10.97 -33.87
C ILE A 182 2.15 10.24 -35.20
N VAL A 183 1.35 9.22 -35.52
CA VAL A 183 1.49 8.43 -36.75
C VAL A 183 0.25 8.67 -37.61
N LYS A 184 0.44 9.07 -38.87
CA LYS A 184 -0.56 8.81 -39.92
C LYS A 184 -0.46 7.32 -40.22
N LEU A 185 -1.52 6.57 -39.92
CA LEU A 185 -1.67 5.22 -40.44
C LEU A 185 -1.97 5.39 -41.93
N ASP A 186 -0.96 5.12 -42.76
CA ASP A 186 -1.14 4.90 -44.19
C ASP A 186 -1.69 3.48 -44.42
#